data_AF-A0A351H4N7-F1
#
_entry.id   AF-A0A351H4N7-F1
#
_cell.length_a   1.000
_cell.length_b   1.000
_cell.length_c   1.000
_cell.angle_alpha   90.00
_cell.angle_beta   90.00
_cell.angle_gamma   90.00
#
_symmetry.space_group_name_H-M   'P 1'
#
loop_
_entity.id
_entity.type
_entity.pdbx_description
1 polymer ?
#
loop_
_entity_poly.entity_id
_entity_poly.type
_entity_poly.pdbx_seq_one_letter_code
_entity_poly.pdbx_strand_id
1 'polypeptide(L)'
;NQGARFACKVAAYVDGEYRKIFGSHTRADSDEYTGFLKSLIPKLLDYLKSKNNADKRCYFHISDEPHLDELETYKAARKVVADLLGGYPIIDALSDYEFVEEGIADIPIPQTDCMMQFINNNVPGLWTYYCGWQAVDVSNCFIAMSSARNRIIGTQLYKYNIKGFLHWGYNFYFSKCSYGLVNPYLLTASDYFAPAGDSFIVYPAPDGTAYESLRHIVFSDALQDIRAFQLCEKLYGRDYVMNLIEKSGEITFKKYPSEPSYLLNLREQINQAIKNKLTTAQ
;
A
#
# COMPACT_ATOMS: atom_id res chain seq x y z
N ASN A 1 6.10 -15.11 -1.88
CA ASN A 1 6.36 -14.25 -3.04
C ASN A 1 7.36 -14.93 -3.95
N GLN A 2 7.35 -14.68 -5.26
CA GLN A 2 8.29 -15.31 -6.21
C GLN A 2 8.99 -14.29 -7.13
N GLY A 3 8.88 -12.98 -6.89
CA GLY A 3 9.64 -11.94 -7.61
C GLY A 3 9.59 -12.03 -9.12
N ALA A 4 8.42 -12.35 -9.68
CA ALA A 4 8.26 -12.66 -11.10
C ALA A 4 9.21 -13.74 -11.67
N ARG A 5 9.64 -14.73 -10.86
CA ARG A 5 10.38 -15.91 -11.35
C ARG A 5 9.49 -16.88 -12.13
N PHE A 6 8.25 -17.04 -11.69
CA PHE A 6 7.30 -17.98 -12.28
C PHE A 6 5.95 -17.32 -12.57
N ALA A 7 5.21 -17.92 -13.50
CA ALA A 7 3.89 -17.45 -13.91
C ALA A 7 2.87 -17.52 -12.77
N CYS A 8 1.93 -16.57 -12.78
CA CYS A 8 0.73 -16.67 -11.95
C CYS A 8 -0.08 -17.93 -12.32
N LYS A 9 -0.82 -18.48 -11.35
CA LYS A 9 -1.68 -19.64 -11.60
C LYS A 9 -2.78 -19.24 -12.59
N VAL A 10 -2.77 -19.87 -13.77
CA VAL A 10 -3.88 -19.80 -14.73
C VAL A 10 -4.41 -21.22 -14.89
N ALA A 11 -5.74 -21.37 -14.78
CA ALA A 11 -6.41 -22.63 -14.96
C ALA A 11 -7.65 -22.45 -15.84
N ALA A 12 -7.94 -23.43 -16.68
CA ALA A 12 -9.02 -23.39 -17.65
C ALA A 12 -9.55 -24.80 -17.91
N TYR A 13 -10.74 -24.88 -18.50
CA TYR A 13 -11.24 -26.13 -19.09
C TYR A 13 -10.68 -26.30 -20.49
N VAL A 14 -10.01 -27.42 -20.75
CA VAL A 14 -9.47 -27.81 -22.06
C VAL A 14 -10.11 -29.14 -22.42
N ASP A 15 -10.87 -29.18 -23.52
CA ASP A 15 -11.63 -30.36 -23.97
C ASP A 15 -12.52 -30.97 -22.87
N GLY A 16 -13.13 -30.11 -22.05
CA GLY A 16 -14.01 -30.51 -20.95
C GLY A 16 -13.29 -30.84 -19.63
N GLU A 17 -11.96 -30.84 -19.59
CA GLU A 17 -11.18 -31.12 -18.38
C GLU A 17 -10.59 -29.86 -17.76
N TYR A 18 -10.75 -29.69 -16.44
CA TYR A 18 -10.12 -28.60 -15.71
C TYR A 18 -8.61 -28.83 -15.55
N ARG A 19 -7.79 -27.96 -16.13
CA ARG A 19 -6.33 -28.06 -16.12
C ARG A 19 -5.68 -26.79 -15.60
N LYS A 20 -4.59 -26.96 -14.85
CA LYS A 20 -3.67 -25.86 -14.51
C LYS A 20 -2.73 -25.65 -15.70
N ILE A 21 -2.91 -24.54 -16.41
CA ILE A 21 -2.15 -24.20 -17.62
C ILE A 21 -0.80 -23.59 -17.23
N PHE A 22 -0.82 -22.62 -16.30
CA PHE A 22 0.38 -21.94 -15.81
C PHE A 22 0.44 -21.92 -14.29
N GLY A 23 1.63 -21.72 -13.73
CA GLY A 23 1.87 -21.54 -12.31
C GLY A 23 3.35 -21.68 -11.98
N SER A 24 3.69 -22.07 -10.75
CA SER A 24 5.06 -22.26 -10.25
C SER A 24 5.96 -23.25 -11.02
N HIS A 25 5.42 -23.92 -12.03
CA HIS A 25 6.12 -24.85 -12.92
C HIS A 25 6.48 -24.22 -14.28
N THR A 26 6.02 -22.99 -14.53
CA THR A 26 6.25 -22.22 -15.75
C THR A 26 7.02 -20.96 -15.37
N ARG A 27 8.16 -20.70 -16.02
CA ARG A 27 8.88 -19.43 -15.82
C ARG A 27 8.04 -18.24 -16.30
N ALA A 28 8.17 -17.08 -15.65
CA ALA A 28 7.42 -15.89 -16.02
C ALA A 28 7.86 -15.27 -17.35
N ASP A 29 9.07 -15.60 -17.81
CA ASP A 29 9.65 -15.16 -19.08
C ASP A 29 9.62 -16.24 -20.18
N SER A 30 8.88 -17.34 -19.97
CA SER A 30 8.77 -18.39 -20.98
C SER A 30 8.01 -17.89 -22.23
N ASP A 31 8.34 -18.44 -23.40
CA ASP A 31 7.67 -18.07 -24.65
C ASP A 31 6.17 -18.35 -24.61
N GLU A 32 5.77 -19.48 -23.99
CA GLU A 32 4.37 -19.88 -23.87
C GLU A 32 3.57 -18.89 -23.00
N TYR A 33 4.11 -18.53 -21.82
CA TYR A 33 3.44 -17.59 -20.92
C TYR A 33 3.45 -16.17 -21.51
N THR A 34 4.55 -15.77 -22.15
CA THR A 34 4.65 -14.52 -22.90
C THR A 34 3.61 -14.44 -24.02
N GLY A 35 3.43 -15.51 -24.78
CA GLY A 35 2.41 -15.60 -25.83
C GLY A 35 0.99 -15.47 -25.28
N PHE A 36 0.74 -16.09 -24.12
CA PHE A 36 -0.51 -15.93 -23.39
C PHE A 36 -0.74 -14.47 -22.96
N LEU A 37 0.23 -13.82 -22.32
CA LEU A 37 0.11 -12.42 -21.88
C LEU A 37 -0.10 -11.46 -23.05
N LYS A 38 0.63 -11.64 -24.16
CA LYS A 38 0.46 -10.88 -25.41
C LYS A 38 -0.94 -11.04 -26.02
N SER A 39 -1.62 -12.14 -25.73
CA SER A 39 -3.00 -12.37 -26.16
C SER A 39 -4.04 -11.83 -25.17
N LEU A 40 -3.76 -11.94 -23.87
CA LEU A 40 -4.67 -11.54 -22.79
C LEU A 40 -4.71 -10.02 -22.59
N ILE A 41 -3.54 -9.39 -22.43
CA ILE A 41 -3.45 -7.98 -21.99
C ILE A 41 -4.18 -7.03 -22.95
N PRO A 42 -3.95 -7.08 -24.29
CA PRO A 42 -4.68 -6.18 -25.20
C PRO A 42 -6.20 -6.36 -25.12
N LYS A 43 -6.68 -7.61 -25.07
CA LYS A 43 -8.12 -7.90 -24.95
C LYS A 43 -8.70 -7.43 -23.63
N LEU A 44 -7.96 -7.57 -22.53
CA LEU A 44 -8.34 -7.06 -21.22
C LEU A 44 -8.44 -5.52 -21.26
N LEU A 45 -7.45 -4.85 -21.85
CA LEU A 45 -7.46 -3.39 -21.97
C LEU A 45 -8.64 -2.91 -22.82
N ASP A 46 -8.94 -3.54 -23.95
CA ASP A 46 -10.08 -3.20 -24.79
C ASP A 46 -11.41 -3.41 -24.05
N TYR A 47 -11.53 -4.50 -23.29
CA TYR A 47 -12.66 -4.72 -22.42
C TYR A 47 -12.80 -3.60 -21.38
N LEU A 48 -11.73 -3.24 -20.67
CA LEU A 48 -11.74 -2.19 -19.65
C LEU A 48 -12.07 -0.81 -20.23
N LYS A 49 -11.54 -0.47 -21.41
CA LYS A 49 -11.91 0.74 -22.16
C LYS A 49 -13.40 0.79 -22.45
N SER A 50 -13.98 -0.33 -22.88
CA SER A 50 -15.42 -0.45 -23.15
C SER A 50 -16.29 -0.25 -21.89
N LYS A 51 -15.74 -0.47 -20.69
CA LYS A 51 -16.42 -0.30 -19.41
C LYS A 51 -16.24 1.13 -18.86
N ASN A 52 -16.76 2.11 -19.60
CA ASN A 52 -16.72 3.52 -19.22
C ASN A 52 -15.28 4.02 -18.94
N ASN A 53 -14.34 3.64 -19.82
CA ASN A 53 -12.91 3.94 -19.66
C ASN A 53 -12.36 3.51 -18.29
N ALA A 54 -12.72 2.31 -17.82
CA ALA A 54 -12.25 1.79 -16.53
C ALA A 54 -10.73 1.61 -16.50
N ASP A 55 -10.11 1.39 -17.66
CA ASP A 55 -8.67 1.28 -17.85
C ASP A 55 -7.91 2.50 -17.30
N LYS A 56 -8.50 3.71 -17.39
CA LYS A 56 -7.92 4.95 -16.84
C LYS A 56 -7.84 5.00 -15.32
N ARG A 57 -8.46 4.03 -14.64
CA ARG A 57 -8.45 3.88 -13.17
C ARG A 57 -7.72 2.61 -12.73
N CYS A 58 -7.09 1.91 -13.67
CA CYS A 58 -6.34 0.69 -13.39
C CYS A 58 -4.87 1.02 -13.11
N TYR A 59 -4.34 0.26 -12.16
CA TYR A 59 -2.91 0.14 -11.91
C TYR A 59 -2.52 -1.30 -12.15
N PHE A 60 -1.33 -1.50 -12.72
CA PHE A 60 -0.83 -2.83 -13.04
C PHE A 60 0.39 -3.14 -12.18
N HIS A 61 0.53 -4.40 -11.79
CA HIS A 61 1.62 -4.90 -10.97
C HIS A 61 2.37 -5.98 -11.75
N ILE A 62 3.70 -5.99 -11.65
CA ILE A 62 4.56 -7.05 -12.19
C ILE A 62 4.79 -8.11 -11.13
N SER A 63 5.12 -7.67 -9.92
CA SER A 63 5.39 -8.55 -8.78
C SER A 63 5.06 -7.84 -7.49
N ASP A 64 4.56 -8.61 -6.55
CA ASP A 64 4.59 -8.21 -5.14
C ASP A 64 6.04 -8.37 -4.64
N GLU A 65 6.53 -7.50 -3.77
CA GLU A 65 7.84 -7.52 -3.05
C GLU A 65 9.01 -8.26 -3.76
N PRO A 66 9.44 -7.86 -4.97
CA PRO A 66 10.67 -8.40 -5.54
C PRO A 66 11.89 -7.89 -4.75
N HIS A 67 12.88 -8.75 -4.54
CA HIS A 67 14.16 -8.39 -3.92
C HIS A 67 15.31 -8.32 -4.93
N LEU A 68 16.48 -7.79 -4.52
CA LEU A 68 17.66 -7.68 -5.40
C LEU A 68 18.08 -9.00 -6.07
N ASP A 69 17.88 -10.15 -5.44
CA ASP A 69 18.15 -11.48 -6.03
C ASP A 69 17.13 -11.89 -7.11
N GLU A 70 16.11 -11.06 -7.33
CA GLU A 70 15.03 -11.21 -8.31
C GLU A 70 15.05 -10.07 -9.34
N LEU A 71 16.04 -9.17 -9.29
CA LEU A 71 16.17 -8.01 -10.17
C LEU A 71 16.14 -8.40 -11.66
N GLU A 72 16.92 -9.39 -12.05
CA GLU A 72 17.01 -9.83 -13.45
C GLU A 72 15.73 -10.53 -13.94
N THR A 73 15.06 -11.29 -13.06
CA THR A 73 13.77 -11.91 -13.41
C THR A 73 12.66 -10.89 -13.49
N TYR A 74 12.66 -9.89 -12.62
CA TYR A 74 11.75 -8.75 -12.69
C TYR A 74 11.96 -7.95 -13.99
N LYS A 75 13.21 -7.65 -14.37
CA LYS A 75 13.54 -6.99 -15.65
C LYS A 75 13.00 -7.76 -16.84
N ALA A 76 13.21 -9.08 -16.87
CA ALA A 76 12.71 -9.94 -17.93
C ALA A 76 11.18 -9.92 -18.01
N ALA A 77 10.48 -10.06 -16.87
CA ALA A 77 9.02 -10.02 -16.81
C ALA A 77 8.45 -8.65 -17.20
N ARG A 78 9.05 -7.56 -16.73
CA ARG A 78 8.69 -6.19 -17.12
C ARG A 78 8.82 -6.00 -18.63
N LYS A 79 9.91 -6.47 -19.24
CA LYS A 79 10.13 -6.40 -20.71
C LYS A 79 9.01 -7.09 -21.49
N VAL A 80 8.44 -8.18 -20.98
CA VAL A 80 7.34 -8.90 -21.65
C VAL A 80 6.08 -8.04 -21.77
N VAL A 81 5.78 -7.22 -20.76
CA VAL A 81 4.51 -6.49 -20.67
C VAL A 81 4.63 -4.97 -20.89
N ALA A 82 5.83 -4.39 -20.84
CA ALA A 82 6.05 -2.95 -20.94
C ALA A 82 5.41 -2.35 -22.20
N ASP A 83 5.61 -2.97 -23.36
CA ASP A 83 5.03 -2.51 -24.62
C ASP A 83 3.50 -2.67 -24.65
N LEU A 84 2.98 -3.71 -23.99
CA LEU A 84 1.53 -3.99 -23.93
C LEU A 84 0.80 -3.03 -22.99
N LEU A 85 1.48 -2.58 -21.93
CA LEU A 85 0.97 -1.67 -20.91
C LEU A 85 1.44 -0.22 -21.12
N GLY A 86 1.98 0.10 -22.29
CA GLY A 86 2.46 1.45 -22.62
C GLY A 86 1.41 2.52 -22.31
N GLY A 87 1.76 3.47 -21.44
CA GLY A 87 0.88 4.56 -21.00
C GLY A 87 0.00 4.25 -19.79
N TYR A 88 0.04 3.03 -19.24
CA TYR A 88 -0.60 2.69 -17.97
C TYR A 88 0.40 2.71 -16.81
N PRO A 89 -0.04 3.12 -15.60
CA PRO A 89 0.83 3.12 -14.44
C PRO A 89 1.14 1.69 -13.99
N ILE A 90 2.43 1.35 -13.93
CA ILE A 90 2.92 0.16 -13.24
C ILE A 90 3.33 0.57 -11.83
N ILE A 91 2.79 -0.12 -10.83
CA ILE A 91 3.01 0.15 -9.42
C ILE A 91 3.31 -1.17 -8.75
N ASP A 92 4.30 -1.25 -7.85
CA ASP A 92 4.69 -2.50 -7.20
C ASP A 92 5.08 -2.25 -5.74
N ALA A 93 4.76 -3.19 -4.84
CA ALA A 93 5.33 -3.21 -3.49
C ALA A 93 6.81 -3.51 -3.62
N LEU A 94 7.65 -2.49 -3.48
CA LEU A 94 9.05 -2.54 -3.89
C LEU A 94 9.88 -1.66 -2.96
N SER A 95 10.78 -2.29 -2.20
CA SER A 95 11.53 -1.61 -1.12
C SER A 95 13.03 -1.49 -1.37
N ASP A 96 13.56 -2.16 -2.40
CA ASP A 96 14.96 -2.04 -2.80
C ASP A 96 15.11 -0.89 -3.80
N TYR A 97 15.84 0.16 -3.42
CA TYR A 97 15.95 1.40 -4.20
C TYR A 97 16.61 1.20 -5.58
N GLU A 98 17.45 0.18 -5.72
CA GLU A 98 18.20 -0.14 -6.94
C GLU A 98 17.28 -0.36 -8.15
N PHE A 99 16.04 -0.82 -7.96
CA PHE A 99 15.06 -0.92 -9.05
C PHE A 99 14.64 0.45 -9.60
N VAL A 100 14.63 1.49 -8.74
CA VAL A 100 14.36 2.87 -9.16
C VAL A 100 15.59 3.43 -9.87
N GLU A 101 16.79 3.17 -9.35
CA GLU A 101 18.06 3.60 -9.95
C GLU A 101 18.24 3.04 -11.37
N GLU A 102 17.84 1.79 -11.59
CA GLU A 102 17.85 1.11 -12.90
C GLU A 102 16.73 1.59 -13.84
N GLY A 103 15.82 2.47 -13.38
CA GLY A 103 14.72 3.01 -14.19
C GLY A 103 13.62 1.98 -14.52
N ILE A 104 13.47 0.94 -13.70
CA ILE A 104 12.54 -0.17 -13.94
C ILE A 104 11.37 -0.22 -12.94
N ALA A 105 11.26 0.76 -12.05
CA ALA A 105 10.14 0.91 -11.12
C ALA A 105 9.45 2.27 -11.35
N ASP A 106 8.29 2.26 -12.02
CA ASP A 106 7.60 3.51 -12.38
C ASP A 106 6.97 4.19 -11.15
N ILE A 107 6.26 3.39 -10.33
CA ILE A 107 5.68 3.84 -9.06
C ILE A 107 6.04 2.81 -7.98
N PRO A 108 7.19 2.95 -7.29
CA PRO A 108 7.52 2.07 -6.18
C PRO A 108 6.63 2.36 -4.97
N ILE A 109 6.20 1.31 -4.28
CA ILE A 109 5.56 1.37 -2.97
C ILE A 109 6.54 0.75 -1.94
N PRO A 110 7.52 1.50 -1.42
CA PRO A 110 8.42 1.00 -0.40
C PRO A 110 7.74 0.82 0.96
N GLN A 111 8.27 -0.13 1.74
CA GLN A 111 7.91 -0.28 3.15
C GLN A 111 8.27 0.99 3.93
N THR A 112 7.46 1.30 4.94
CA THR A 112 7.65 2.49 5.79
C THR A 112 9.05 2.58 6.42
N ASP A 113 9.72 1.46 6.70
CA ASP A 113 11.07 1.41 7.26
C ASP A 113 12.20 1.60 6.23
N CYS A 114 11.91 1.50 4.93
CA CYS A 114 12.85 1.84 3.83
C CYS A 114 12.59 3.22 3.22
N MET A 115 11.48 3.86 3.59
CA MET A 115 10.96 5.08 2.96
C MET A 115 11.96 6.25 2.87
N MET A 116 12.83 6.41 3.87
CA MET A 116 13.80 7.52 3.90
C MET A 116 14.79 7.48 2.75
N GLN A 117 15.18 6.30 2.25
CA GLN A 117 16.08 6.18 1.10
C GLN A 117 15.45 6.77 -0.16
N PHE A 118 14.16 6.52 -0.39
CA PHE A 118 13.42 7.03 -1.53
C PHE A 118 13.16 8.53 -1.42
N ILE A 119 12.83 9.01 -0.21
CA ILE A 119 12.63 10.44 0.06
C ILE A 119 13.92 11.22 -0.19
N ASN A 120 15.05 10.76 0.36
CA ASN A 120 16.34 11.46 0.23
C ASN A 120 16.84 11.52 -1.21
N ASN A 121 16.42 10.58 -2.07
CA ASN A 121 16.71 10.57 -3.50
C ASN A 121 15.63 11.28 -4.34
N ASN A 122 14.68 11.98 -3.72
CA ASN A 122 13.63 12.75 -4.40
C ASN A 122 12.79 11.95 -5.40
N VAL A 123 12.54 10.67 -5.10
CA VAL A 123 11.69 9.83 -5.97
C VAL A 123 10.29 10.46 -6.03
N PRO A 124 9.75 10.76 -7.22
CA PRO A 124 8.46 11.42 -7.34
C PRO A 124 7.31 10.44 -7.10
N GLY A 125 6.16 10.97 -6.68
CA GLY A 125 4.91 10.21 -6.70
C GLY A 125 4.82 9.04 -5.72
N LEU A 126 5.67 9.01 -4.70
CA LEU A 126 5.82 7.88 -3.78
C LEU A 126 4.50 7.46 -3.12
N TRP A 127 4.33 6.15 -3.03
CA TRP A 127 3.40 5.49 -2.13
C TRP A 127 4.20 4.83 -1.00
N THR A 128 3.52 4.30 0.01
CA THR A 128 4.17 3.47 1.03
C THR A 128 3.19 2.44 1.60
N TYR A 129 3.72 1.46 2.32
CA TYR A 129 2.92 0.47 3.03
C TYR A 129 3.63 -0.01 4.29
N TYR A 130 2.86 -0.65 5.17
CA TYR A 130 3.40 -1.52 6.21
C TYR A 130 2.81 -2.93 6.05
N CYS A 131 3.50 -3.93 6.60
CA CYS A 131 3.05 -5.31 6.70
C CYS A 131 3.53 -5.91 8.03
N GLY A 132 3.55 -7.25 8.13
CA GLY A 132 3.86 -7.98 9.35
C GLY A 132 5.26 -7.75 9.96
N TRP A 133 6.23 -7.22 9.21
CA TRP A 133 7.60 -7.05 9.70
C TRP A 133 7.87 -5.69 10.36
N GLN A 134 7.03 -4.69 10.11
CA GLN A 134 7.16 -3.32 10.59
C GLN A 134 6.66 -3.16 12.03
N ALA A 135 7.28 -3.88 12.98
CA ALA A 135 6.79 -4.04 14.35
C ALA A 135 7.43 -3.12 15.41
N VAL A 136 8.55 -2.45 15.12
CA VAL A 136 9.38 -1.77 16.15
C VAL A 136 9.33 -0.24 16.07
N ASP A 137 9.98 0.37 15.09
CA ASP A 137 10.17 1.83 15.08
C ASP A 137 9.12 2.59 14.25
N VAL A 138 8.48 1.92 13.30
CA VAL A 138 7.58 2.56 12.32
C VAL A 138 6.10 2.47 12.72
N SER A 139 5.24 3.24 12.05
CA SER A 139 3.79 3.12 12.25
C SER A 139 3.30 1.73 11.80
N ASN A 140 2.25 1.22 12.44
CA ASN A 140 1.50 0.05 11.99
C ASN A 140 0.17 -0.05 12.75
N CYS A 141 -0.67 -1.02 12.38
CA CYS A 141 -2.00 -1.24 12.96
C CYS A 141 -2.18 -2.67 13.52
N PHE A 142 -1.19 -3.25 14.19
CA PHE A 142 -1.38 -4.52 14.90
C PHE A 142 -2.25 -4.34 16.15
N ILE A 143 -2.89 -5.42 16.62
CA ILE A 143 -3.77 -5.41 17.80
C ILE A 143 -3.00 -5.00 19.07
N ALA A 144 -1.74 -5.41 19.20
CA ALA A 144 -0.92 -5.09 20.37
C ALA A 144 -0.31 -3.67 20.33
N MET A 145 -0.52 -2.91 19.25
CA MET A 145 0.03 -1.57 19.10
C MET A 145 -0.93 -0.48 19.59
N SER A 146 -0.36 0.63 20.06
CA SER A 146 -1.15 1.79 20.47
C SER A 146 -1.84 2.44 19.27
N SER A 147 -3.04 3.00 19.49
CA SER A 147 -3.75 3.78 18.46
C SER A 147 -2.93 4.98 17.97
N ALA A 148 -2.12 5.59 18.83
CA ALA A 148 -1.23 6.69 18.44
C ALA A 148 -0.23 6.25 17.36
N ARG A 149 0.33 5.04 17.49
CA ARG A 149 1.27 4.47 16.52
C ARG A 149 0.61 4.07 15.20
N ASN A 150 -0.68 3.80 15.19
CA ASN A 150 -1.45 3.66 13.95
C ASN A 150 -1.69 5.05 13.31
N ARG A 151 -2.22 5.99 14.08
CA ARG A 151 -2.66 7.31 13.57
C ARG A 151 -1.53 8.21 13.07
N ILE A 152 -0.31 8.07 13.62
CA ILE A 152 0.85 8.91 13.21
C ILE A 152 1.17 8.83 11.71
N ILE A 153 0.76 7.74 11.03
CA ILE A 153 0.94 7.58 9.58
C ILE A 153 0.39 8.77 8.81
N GLY A 154 -0.74 9.35 9.23
CA GLY A 154 -1.32 10.52 8.56
C GLY A 154 -0.39 11.74 8.57
N THR A 155 0.31 11.97 9.67
CA THR A 155 1.30 13.07 9.78
C THR A 155 2.52 12.80 8.91
N GLN A 156 3.00 11.55 8.88
CA GLN A 156 4.13 11.13 8.04
C GLN A 156 3.82 11.27 6.55
N LEU A 157 2.66 10.78 6.11
CA LEU A 157 2.20 10.88 4.72
C LEU A 157 2.07 12.35 4.27
N TYR A 158 1.52 13.23 5.12
CA TYR A 158 1.43 14.66 4.82
C TYR A 158 2.81 15.33 4.73
N LYS A 159 3.68 15.12 5.73
CA LYS A 159 5.01 15.75 5.80
C LYS A 159 5.83 15.45 4.54
N TYR A 160 5.83 14.19 4.11
CA TYR A 160 6.63 13.74 2.97
C TYR A 160 5.87 13.76 1.63
N ASN A 161 4.66 14.34 1.58
CA ASN A 161 3.84 14.45 0.38
C ASN A 161 3.63 13.09 -0.34
N ILE A 162 3.42 12.04 0.46
CA ILE A 162 3.18 10.69 -0.02
C ILE A 162 1.81 10.65 -0.70
N LYS A 163 1.76 10.10 -1.92
CA LYS A 163 0.58 10.11 -2.79
C LYS A 163 -0.45 9.06 -2.43
N GLY A 164 -0.02 7.93 -1.89
CA GLY A 164 -0.92 6.85 -1.52
C GLY A 164 -0.33 5.93 -0.46
N PHE A 165 -1.22 5.14 0.13
CA PHE A 165 -0.90 4.19 1.19
C PHE A 165 -1.57 2.85 0.86
N LEU A 166 -0.83 1.76 1.05
CA LEU A 166 -1.31 0.40 0.83
C LEU A 166 -1.30 -0.39 2.15
N HIS A 167 -2.30 -1.25 2.33
CA HIS A 167 -2.30 -2.29 3.34
C HIS A 167 -2.90 -3.57 2.74
N TRP A 168 -2.21 -4.69 2.88
CA TRP A 168 -2.61 -5.96 2.25
C TRP A 168 -3.80 -6.62 2.95
N GLY A 169 -3.91 -6.45 4.27
CA GLY A 169 -4.87 -7.16 5.11
C GLY A 169 -6.15 -6.37 5.40
N TYR A 170 -7.04 -6.22 4.41
CA TYR A 170 -8.37 -5.68 4.70
C TYR A 170 -9.23 -6.71 5.47
N ASN A 171 -9.44 -7.88 4.86
CA ASN A 171 -10.32 -8.94 5.35
C ASN A 171 -9.79 -10.37 5.03
N PHE A 172 -8.46 -10.58 5.10
CA PHE A 172 -7.87 -11.90 4.82
C PHE A 172 -8.03 -12.82 6.05
N TYR A 173 -9.13 -13.59 6.07
CA TYR A 173 -9.45 -14.54 7.15
C TYR A 173 -8.97 -15.95 6.85
N PHE A 174 -7.73 -16.10 6.39
CA PHE A 174 -7.14 -17.41 6.11
C PHE A 174 -5.78 -17.58 6.79
N SER A 175 -5.35 -18.83 6.93
CA SER A 175 -3.96 -19.17 7.25
C SER A 175 -3.03 -18.92 6.06
N LYS A 176 -1.72 -19.06 6.30
CA LYS A 176 -0.69 -18.93 5.25
C LYS A 176 -1.07 -19.74 4.00
N CYS A 177 -0.86 -19.15 2.83
CA CYS A 177 -1.19 -19.75 1.52
C CYS A 177 -2.68 -20.12 1.32
N SER A 178 -3.58 -19.60 2.16
CA SER A 178 -5.02 -19.92 2.11
C SER A 178 -5.34 -21.40 2.31
N TYR A 179 -4.56 -22.12 3.11
CA TYR A 179 -4.81 -23.55 3.38
C TYR A 179 -6.10 -23.81 4.16
N GLY A 180 -6.54 -22.85 4.98
CA GLY A 180 -7.80 -22.94 5.71
C GLY A 180 -8.30 -21.58 6.15
N LEU A 181 -9.61 -21.49 6.37
CA LEU A 181 -10.24 -20.33 6.99
C LEU A 181 -9.84 -20.25 8.47
N VAL A 182 -9.59 -19.05 8.96
CA VAL A 182 -9.42 -18.75 10.39
C VAL A 182 -10.61 -17.95 10.87
N ASN A 183 -11.04 -18.19 12.11
CA ASN A 183 -12.07 -17.37 12.74
C ASN A 183 -11.40 -16.13 13.38
N PRO A 184 -11.56 -14.92 12.81
CA PRO A 184 -10.87 -13.72 13.30
C PRO A 184 -11.29 -13.29 14.71
N TYR A 185 -12.42 -13.79 15.22
CA TYR A 185 -12.86 -13.55 16.61
C TYR A 185 -12.10 -14.39 17.64
N LEU A 186 -11.48 -15.50 17.21
CA LEU A 186 -10.78 -16.44 18.09
C LEU A 186 -9.27 -16.46 17.82
N LEU A 187 -8.88 -16.36 16.54
CA LEU A 187 -7.51 -16.46 16.07
C LEU A 187 -7.16 -15.21 15.26
N THR A 188 -6.45 -14.29 15.89
CA THR A 188 -6.16 -12.97 15.30
C THR A 188 -4.83 -12.91 14.54
N ALA A 189 -4.02 -13.97 14.60
CA ALA A 189 -2.66 -14.05 14.02
C ALA A 189 -2.58 -14.96 12.78
N SER A 190 -3.70 -15.23 12.11
CA SER A 190 -3.75 -16.06 10.88
C SER A 190 -3.04 -17.42 11.00
N ASP A 191 -3.26 -18.12 12.10
CA ASP A 191 -2.57 -19.38 12.42
C ASP A 191 -1.03 -19.20 12.47
N TYR A 192 -0.57 -18.23 13.27
CA TYR A 192 0.83 -17.89 13.49
C TYR A 192 1.59 -17.39 12.25
N PHE A 193 0.91 -17.13 11.15
CA PHE A 193 1.51 -16.63 9.92
C PHE A 193 1.93 -15.16 10.01
N ALA A 194 1.11 -14.33 10.66
CA ALA A 194 1.28 -12.88 10.70
C ALA A 194 1.00 -12.36 12.12
N PRO A 195 1.55 -11.19 12.50
CA PRO A 195 1.20 -10.55 13.75
C PRO A 195 -0.31 -10.37 13.90
N ALA A 196 -0.78 -10.35 15.14
CA ALA A 196 -2.20 -10.24 15.44
C ALA A 196 -2.82 -8.97 14.80
N GLY A 197 -3.77 -9.16 13.88
CA GLY A 197 -4.46 -8.10 13.16
C GLY A 197 -3.76 -7.54 11.92
N ASP A 198 -2.64 -8.10 11.47
CA ASP A 198 -1.98 -7.69 10.21
C ASP A 198 -2.79 -8.11 8.97
N SER A 199 -3.38 -9.31 8.97
CA SER A 199 -4.15 -9.83 7.84
C SER A 199 -5.58 -9.27 7.71
N PHE A 200 -6.08 -8.57 8.72
CA PHE A 200 -7.41 -7.98 8.69
C PHE A 200 -7.51 -6.74 9.57
N ILE A 201 -8.23 -5.73 9.08
CA ILE A 201 -8.57 -4.52 9.83
C ILE A 201 -10.08 -4.43 10.13
N VAL A 202 -10.90 -5.23 9.47
CA VAL A 202 -12.35 -5.36 9.74
C VAL A 202 -12.70 -6.77 10.19
N TYR A 203 -13.84 -6.94 10.86
CA TYR A 203 -14.37 -8.23 11.30
C TYR A 203 -15.62 -8.62 10.49
N PRO A 204 -15.86 -9.90 10.21
CA PRO A 204 -17.02 -10.34 9.44
C PRO A 204 -18.29 -10.34 10.30
N ALA A 205 -19.26 -9.50 9.96
CA ALA A 205 -20.56 -9.46 10.59
C ALA A 205 -21.41 -10.70 10.24
N PRO A 206 -22.39 -11.08 11.07
CA PRO A 206 -23.27 -12.22 10.80
C PRO A 206 -24.05 -12.13 9.47
N ASP A 207 -24.30 -10.93 8.97
CA ASP A 207 -24.99 -10.66 7.69
C ASP A 207 -24.04 -10.59 6.48
N GLY A 208 -22.74 -10.85 6.68
CA GLY A 208 -21.70 -10.78 5.65
C GLY A 208 -21.13 -9.38 5.42
N THR A 209 -21.58 -8.36 6.15
CA THR A 209 -20.96 -7.02 6.12
C THR A 209 -19.69 -6.97 6.97
N ALA A 210 -19.00 -5.83 6.95
CA ALA A 210 -17.78 -5.62 7.70
C ALA A 210 -18.06 -4.76 8.94
N TYR A 211 -17.78 -5.31 10.13
CA TYR A 211 -17.70 -4.52 11.36
C TYR A 211 -16.35 -3.80 11.43
N GLU A 212 -16.42 -2.51 11.74
CA GLU A 212 -15.23 -1.69 11.94
C GLU A 212 -14.49 -2.13 13.21
N SER A 213 -13.16 -2.24 13.10
CA SER A 213 -12.32 -2.30 14.30
C SER A 213 -11.95 -0.89 14.75
N LEU A 214 -11.55 -0.76 16.01
CA LEU A 214 -10.91 0.46 16.52
C LEU A 214 -9.74 0.90 15.61
N ARG A 215 -8.97 -0.04 15.08
CA ARG A 215 -7.80 0.23 14.22
C ARG A 215 -8.21 0.82 12.88
N HIS A 216 -9.34 0.38 12.32
CA HIS A 216 -9.92 0.96 11.11
C HIS A 216 -10.34 2.41 11.33
N ILE A 217 -11.04 2.68 12.44
CA ILE A 217 -11.50 4.04 12.81
C ILE A 217 -10.30 4.96 13.04
N VAL A 218 -9.29 4.50 13.77
CA VAL A 218 -8.06 5.27 14.05
C VAL A 218 -7.26 5.55 12.77
N PHE A 219 -7.24 4.61 11.82
CA PHE A 219 -6.64 4.86 10.50
C PHE A 219 -7.45 5.91 9.71
N SER A 220 -8.79 5.86 9.77
CA SER A 220 -9.66 6.90 9.20
C SER A 220 -9.36 8.28 9.79
N ASP A 221 -9.15 8.38 11.11
CA ASP A 221 -8.72 9.63 11.76
C ASP A 221 -7.40 10.17 11.19
N ALA A 222 -6.44 9.29 10.90
CA ALA A 222 -5.18 9.68 10.26
C ALA A 222 -5.40 10.31 8.87
N LEU A 223 -6.35 9.78 8.10
CA LEU A 223 -6.75 10.34 6.81
C LEU A 223 -7.47 11.69 6.97
N GLN A 224 -8.26 11.86 8.03
CA GLN A 224 -8.88 13.16 8.35
C GLN A 224 -7.84 14.19 8.79
N ASP A 225 -6.78 13.77 9.46
CA ASP A 225 -5.65 14.64 9.83
C ASP A 225 -4.95 15.19 8.59
N ILE A 226 -4.65 14.34 7.60
CA ILE A 226 -4.11 14.79 6.31
C ILE A 226 -4.98 15.87 5.68
N ARG A 227 -6.31 15.67 5.64
CA ARG A 227 -7.24 16.64 5.05
C ARG A 227 -7.23 17.98 5.79
N ALA A 228 -7.12 17.96 7.10
CA ALA A 228 -7.04 19.18 7.90
C ALA A 228 -5.71 19.89 7.73
N PHE A 229 -4.60 19.16 7.66
CA PHE A 229 -3.30 19.72 7.34
C PHE A 229 -3.33 20.41 5.96
N GLN A 230 -3.90 19.75 4.94
CA GLN A 230 -4.06 20.33 3.60
C GLN A 230 -4.97 21.57 3.58
N LEU A 231 -6.05 21.59 4.36
CA LEU A 231 -6.90 22.77 4.48
C LEU A 231 -6.16 23.92 5.16
N CYS A 232 -5.43 23.64 6.25
CA CYS A 232 -4.61 24.62 6.94
C CYS A 232 -3.48 25.16 6.04
N GLU A 233 -2.85 24.29 5.25
CA GLU A 233 -1.83 24.64 4.25
C GLU A 233 -2.38 25.59 3.19
N LYS A 234 -3.61 25.38 2.70
CA LYS A 234 -4.26 26.33 1.78
C LYS A 234 -4.50 27.72 2.40
N LEU A 235 -4.66 27.79 3.71
CA LEU A 235 -5.02 29.01 4.44
C LEU A 235 -3.80 29.79 4.95
N TYR A 236 -2.72 29.09 5.31
CA TYR A 236 -1.53 29.66 5.95
C TYR A 236 -0.20 29.32 5.26
N GLY A 237 -0.20 28.43 4.27
CA GLY A 237 1.01 27.90 3.65
C GLY A 237 1.58 26.67 4.37
N ARG A 238 2.45 25.94 3.66
CA ARG A 238 3.03 24.67 4.13
C ARG A 238 3.91 24.85 5.36
N ASP A 239 4.74 25.89 5.37
CA ASP A 239 5.69 26.18 6.46
C ASP A 239 4.98 26.36 7.80
N TYR A 240 3.80 27.00 7.79
CA TYR A 240 3.00 27.15 9.00
C TYR A 240 2.57 25.80 9.57
N VAL A 241 2.07 24.90 8.73
CA VAL A 241 1.64 23.56 9.17
C VAL A 241 2.83 22.73 9.62
N MET A 242 3.96 22.80 8.91
CA MET A 242 5.17 22.09 9.29
C MET A 242 5.73 22.55 10.63
N ASN A 243 5.71 23.87 10.90
CA ASN A 243 6.10 24.41 12.20
C ASN A 243 5.23 23.88 13.35
N LEU A 244 3.94 23.62 13.11
CA LEU A 244 3.06 23.02 14.12
C LEU A 244 3.37 21.53 14.31
N ILE A 245 3.56 20.78 13.22
CA ILE A 245 3.90 19.36 13.23
C ILE A 245 5.21 19.14 13.99
N GLU A 246 6.26 19.89 13.68
CA GLU A 246 7.60 19.63 14.22
C GLU A 246 7.90 20.37 15.53
N LYS A 247 6.92 21.09 16.09
CA LYS A 247 7.05 21.83 17.35
C LYS A 247 7.49 20.93 18.52
N SER A 248 7.06 19.68 18.53
CA SER A 248 7.36 18.69 19.58
C SER A 248 8.50 17.74 19.22
N GLY A 249 9.20 18.00 18.12
CA GLY A 249 10.32 17.19 17.65
C GLY A 249 10.21 16.79 16.19
N GLU A 250 11.31 16.23 15.70
CA GLU A 250 11.43 15.72 14.33
C GLU A 250 10.43 14.58 14.06
N ILE A 251 9.78 14.62 12.89
CA ILE A 251 8.91 13.55 12.40
C ILE A 251 9.55 12.84 11.21
N THR A 252 9.95 11.59 11.36
CA THR A 252 10.31 10.68 10.27
C THR A 252 9.42 9.44 10.31
N PHE A 253 9.60 8.52 9.38
CA PHE A 253 8.90 7.23 9.45
C PHE A 253 9.29 6.40 10.68
N LYS A 254 10.50 6.58 11.21
CA LYS A 254 11.06 5.82 12.35
C LYS A 254 11.13 6.60 13.66
N LYS A 255 11.02 7.93 13.62
CA LYS A 255 11.18 8.81 14.77
C LYS A 255 10.03 9.80 14.83
N TYR A 256 9.24 9.72 15.89
CA TYR A 256 8.08 10.57 16.11
C TYR A 256 7.68 10.49 17.59
N PRO A 257 6.93 11.47 18.12
CA PRO A 257 6.38 11.38 19.47
C PRO A 257 5.44 10.18 19.61
N SER A 258 5.72 9.31 20.59
CA SER A 258 4.91 8.12 20.88
C SER A 258 3.65 8.43 21.68
N GLU A 259 3.61 9.58 22.35
CA GLU A 259 2.53 9.96 23.26
C GLU A 259 1.25 10.33 22.49
N PRO A 260 0.09 9.74 22.83
CA PRO A 260 -1.19 10.07 22.17
C PRO A 260 -1.55 11.56 22.23
N SER A 261 -1.12 12.24 23.30
CA SER A 261 -1.36 13.67 23.51
C SER A 261 -0.78 14.54 22.41
N TYR A 262 0.33 14.13 21.77
CA TYR A 262 0.92 14.87 20.66
C TYR A 262 -0.07 15.01 19.49
N LEU A 263 -0.65 13.89 19.03
CA LEU A 263 -1.59 13.89 17.90
C LEU A 263 -2.86 14.68 18.21
N LEU A 264 -3.40 14.52 19.42
CA LEU A 264 -4.60 15.24 19.85
C LEU A 264 -4.37 16.75 19.92
N ASN A 265 -3.25 17.16 20.52
CA ASN A 265 -2.88 18.57 20.65
C ASN A 265 -2.56 19.20 19.28
N LEU A 266 -1.84 18.48 18.42
CA LEU A 266 -1.56 18.92 17.05
C LEU A 266 -2.85 19.14 16.28
N ARG A 267 -3.78 18.17 16.37
CA ARG A 267 -5.05 18.28 15.68
C ARG A 267 -5.88 19.46 16.17
N GLU A 268 -5.92 19.70 17.47
CA GLU A 268 -6.63 20.85 18.04
C GLU A 268 -6.01 22.19 17.60
N GLN A 269 -4.68 22.30 17.59
CA GLN A 269 -3.99 23.50 17.09
C GLN A 269 -4.34 23.79 15.63
N ILE A 270 -4.38 22.75 14.78
CA ILE A 270 -4.78 22.88 13.38
C ILE A 270 -6.25 23.31 13.25
N ASN A 271 -7.15 22.71 14.02
CA ASN A 271 -8.57 23.09 14.03
C ASN A 271 -8.76 24.57 14.42
N GLN A 272 -8.07 25.03 15.47
CA GLN A 272 -8.15 26.42 15.91
C GLN A 272 -7.57 27.38 14.88
N ALA A 273 -6.44 27.04 14.24
CA ALA A 273 -5.88 27.85 13.16
C ALA A 273 -6.88 28.01 11.99
N ILE A 274 -7.47 26.90 11.52
CA ILE A 274 -8.48 26.91 10.46
C ILE A 274 -9.68 27.77 10.87
N LYS A 275 -10.23 27.55 12.07
CA LYS A 275 -11.38 28.30 12.59
C LYS A 275 -11.10 29.80 12.64
N ASN A 276 -9.94 30.20 13.16
CA ASN A 276 -9.55 31.60 13.26
C ASN A 276 -9.48 32.26 11.88
N LYS A 277 -8.83 31.61 10.90
CA LYS A 277 -8.73 32.17 9.54
C LYS A 277 -10.09 32.35 8.88
N LEU A 278 -10.97 31.35 8.99
CA LEU A 278 -12.30 31.39 8.38
C LEU A 278 -13.20 32.43 9.06
N THR A 279 -13.03 32.65 10.36
CA THR A 279 -13.81 33.67 11.10
C THR A 279 -13.33 35.08 10.78
N THR A 280 -12.02 35.31 10.62
CA THR A 280 -11.47 36.63 10.26
C THR A 280 -11.73 37.01 8.80
N ALA A 281 -12.07 36.05 7.94
CA ALA A 281 -12.40 36.28 6.54
C ALA A 281 -13.89 36.64 6.30
N GLN A 282 -14.73 36.56 7.33
CA GLN A 282 -16.14 36.97 7.34
C GLN A 282 -16.30 38.36 7.95
#